data_AF-A0A920IMM0-F1
#
_entry.id   AF-A0A920IMM0-F1
#
_cell.length_a   1.000
_cell.length_b   1.000
_cell.length_c   1.000
_cell.angle_alpha   90.00
_cell.angle_beta   90.00
_cell.angle_gamma   90.00
#
_symmetry.space_group_name_H-M   'P 1'
#
loop_
_entity.id
_entity.type
_entity.pdbx_description
1 polymer ?
#
loop_
_entity_poly.entity_id
_entity_poly.type
_entity_poly.pdbx_seq_one_letter_code
_entity_poly.pdbx_strand_id
1 'polypeptide(L)'
;MPSFFKNLYLASDKKIKTFLLSATFTENTKQLFKTLFDYAEIDELIFQRIRPEIRLFYQMNTSTEKRDENVLEALKYLPRPLILYNTTKEDVEKHYNLLKTKGYNSIEMFDGSTSDEDRVDILNRWRKNEIEIIVATSAFGMGVDKLDVRTVIHCCYPESFHRFYQEIGRGGRDGANSISLFLPTPEDKRIAKHLQTKLLGEKIEKYWEDLLDSKTEQRSGKVTFYLNKVPPHLMHGRVYSEHILWKKRLILMLARYSIIKIEDYKIETSDEDQVKKEYITIKCSFNPNNINELLQRIEEPRNREKKNFGEIFI
;
A
#
# COMPACT_ATOMS: atom_id res chain seq x y z
N MET A 1 4.38 -1.28 23.09
CA MET A 1 2.90 -1.38 23.00
C MET A 1 2.29 -0.02 22.71
N PRO A 2 1.27 0.08 21.83
CA PRO A 2 0.32 1.19 21.90
C PRO A 2 -0.10 1.31 23.37
N SER A 3 0.04 2.49 23.96
CA SER A 3 -0.10 2.72 25.41
C SER A 3 -1.34 2.06 26.01
N PHE A 4 -2.44 2.05 25.25
CA PHE A 4 -3.69 1.38 25.58
C PHE A 4 -3.56 -0.14 25.82
N PHE A 5 -2.93 -0.88 24.90
CA PHE A 5 -2.79 -2.34 25.03
C PHE A 5 -1.93 -2.74 26.22
N LYS A 6 -0.91 -1.95 26.55
CA LYS A 6 -0.03 -2.22 27.71
C LYS A 6 -0.81 -2.11 29.01
N ASN A 7 -1.60 -1.05 29.11
CA ASN A 7 -2.44 -0.80 30.27
C ASN A 7 -3.50 -1.89 30.42
N LEU A 8 -4.12 -2.32 29.31
CA LEU A 8 -5.11 -3.40 29.33
C LEU A 8 -4.49 -4.75 29.72
N TYR A 9 -3.33 -5.09 29.16
CA TYR A 9 -2.61 -6.33 29.49
C TYR A 9 -2.21 -6.38 30.97
N LEU A 10 -1.67 -5.27 31.51
CA LEU A 10 -1.31 -5.16 32.93
C LEU A 10 -2.54 -5.19 33.84
N ALA A 11 -3.63 -4.49 33.47
CA ALA A 11 -4.88 -4.51 34.23
C ALA A 11 -5.58 -5.88 34.23
N SER A 12 -5.35 -6.69 33.19
CA SER A 12 -5.88 -8.05 33.08
C SER A 12 -5.09 -9.10 33.87
N ASP A 13 -4.11 -8.68 34.68
CA ASP A 13 -3.18 -9.57 35.38
C ASP A 13 -2.47 -10.54 34.41
N LYS A 14 -2.11 -10.03 33.21
CA LYS A 14 -1.43 -10.78 32.14
C LYS A 14 -2.19 -12.01 31.63
N LYS A 15 -3.52 -12.07 31.79
CA LYS A 15 -4.33 -13.21 31.33
C LYS A 15 -4.71 -13.15 29.85
N ILE A 16 -4.59 -11.98 29.20
CA ILE A 16 -4.93 -11.81 27.80
C ILE A 16 -3.88 -12.49 26.91
N LYS A 17 -4.32 -13.38 26.03
CA LYS A 17 -3.49 -13.96 24.96
C LYS A 17 -3.70 -13.17 23.67
N THR A 18 -2.61 -12.81 22.99
CA THR A 18 -2.66 -12.11 21.70
C THR A 18 -2.28 -13.06 20.56
N PHE A 19 -3.13 -13.15 19.55
CA PHE A 19 -2.83 -13.83 18.29
C PHE A 19 -2.65 -12.79 17.20
N LEU A 20 -1.52 -12.84 16.49
CA LEU A 20 -1.24 -12.00 15.33
C LEU A 20 -1.39 -12.87 14.08
N LEU A 21 -2.40 -12.58 13.27
CA LEU A 21 -2.73 -13.35 12.08
C LEU A 21 -2.44 -12.52 10.83
N SER A 22 -1.64 -13.07 9.93
CA SER A 22 -1.45 -12.50 8.59
C SER A 22 -1.33 -13.62 7.59
N ALA A 23 -1.94 -13.45 6.42
CA ALA A 23 -1.69 -14.34 5.28
C ALA A 23 -0.27 -14.17 4.73
N THR A 24 0.38 -13.05 5.07
CA THR A 24 1.61 -12.61 4.43
C THR A 24 2.52 -11.95 5.45
N PHE A 25 3.76 -12.44 5.54
CA PHE A 25 4.63 -12.10 6.64
C PHE A 25 6.05 -11.90 6.14
N THR A 26 6.66 -10.77 6.51
CA THR A 26 8.05 -10.43 6.17
C THR A 26 8.87 -10.28 7.45
N GLU A 27 10.18 -10.44 7.37
CA GLU A 27 11.08 -10.27 8.53
C GLU A 27 10.98 -8.84 9.12
N ASN A 28 10.77 -7.83 8.26
CA ASN A 28 10.54 -6.46 8.70
C ASN A 28 9.23 -6.33 9.51
N THR A 29 8.16 -7.01 9.08
CA THR A 29 6.90 -7.07 9.83
C THR A 29 7.09 -7.75 11.18
N LYS A 30 7.90 -8.82 11.24
CA LYS A 30 8.24 -9.53 12.48
C LYS A 30 8.96 -8.61 13.47
N GLN A 31 9.99 -7.91 13.01
CA GLN A 31 10.72 -6.95 13.84
C GLN A 31 9.81 -5.82 14.31
N LEU A 32 8.95 -5.30 13.43
CA LEU A 32 7.96 -4.30 13.79
C LEU A 32 7.02 -4.81 14.89
N PHE A 33 6.53 -6.04 14.82
CA PHE A 33 5.67 -6.61 15.86
C PHE A 33 6.41 -6.81 17.19
N LYS A 34 7.66 -7.25 17.16
CA LYS A 34 8.49 -7.31 18.38
C LYS A 34 8.62 -5.93 19.03
N THR A 35 8.93 -4.90 18.24
CA THR A 35 9.03 -3.51 18.72
C THR A 35 7.69 -2.96 19.22
N LEU A 36 6.61 -3.18 18.46
CA LEU A 36 5.30 -2.64 18.78
C LEU A 36 4.69 -3.33 20.00
N PHE A 37 4.89 -4.63 20.19
CA PHE A 37 4.22 -5.39 21.25
C PHE A 37 5.10 -5.71 22.46
N ASP A 38 6.42 -5.45 22.41
CA ASP A 38 7.32 -5.60 23.56
C ASP A 38 7.34 -7.05 24.11
N TYR A 39 7.15 -8.04 23.22
CA TYR A 39 7.20 -9.46 23.56
C TYR A 39 8.63 -9.99 23.37
N ALA A 40 9.16 -10.66 24.39
CA ALA A 40 10.48 -11.30 24.35
C ALA A 40 10.49 -12.48 23.37
N GLU A 41 9.39 -13.23 23.28
CA GLU A 41 9.23 -14.38 22.39
C GLU A 41 7.84 -14.37 21.74
N ILE A 42 7.78 -14.73 20.46
CA ILE A 42 6.55 -14.89 19.68
C ILE A 42 6.59 -16.32 19.14
N ASP A 43 5.68 -17.18 19.58
CA ASP A 43 5.49 -18.50 19.01
C ASP A 43 4.94 -18.36 17.59
N GLU A 44 5.67 -18.89 16.62
CA GLU A 44 5.39 -18.71 15.20
C GLU A 44 4.85 -20.00 14.59
N LEU A 45 3.66 -19.91 14.00
CA LEU A 45 3.04 -20.98 13.21
C LEU A 45 2.94 -20.52 11.76
N ILE A 46 3.82 -21.05 10.91
CA ILE A 46 3.85 -20.75 9.48
C ILE A 46 3.21 -21.89 8.70
N PHE A 47 2.11 -21.59 8.02
CA PHE A 47 1.45 -22.51 7.09
C PHE A 47 1.74 -22.08 5.66
N GLN A 48 2.89 -22.53 5.12
CA GLN A 48 3.20 -22.31 3.70
C GLN A 48 2.47 -23.34 2.84
N ARG A 49 1.68 -22.86 1.89
CA ARG A 49 1.02 -23.69 0.88
C ARG A 49 1.35 -23.16 -0.51
N ILE A 50 1.99 -23.99 -1.33
CA ILE A 50 2.13 -23.71 -2.75
C ILE A 50 0.74 -23.84 -3.40
N ARG A 51 0.48 -23.02 -4.43
CA ARG A 51 -0.76 -23.02 -5.22
C ARG A 51 -0.53 -23.71 -6.57
N PRO A 52 -0.40 -25.06 -6.64
CA PRO A 52 -0.10 -25.78 -7.87
C PRO A 52 -1.20 -25.68 -8.94
N GLU A 53 -2.40 -25.25 -8.55
CA GLU A 53 -3.55 -25.03 -9.43
C GLU A 53 -3.42 -23.76 -10.29
N ILE A 54 -2.52 -22.84 -9.95
CA ILE A 54 -2.31 -21.61 -10.73
C ILE A 54 -1.25 -21.87 -11.80
N ARG A 55 -1.62 -21.71 -13.08
CA ARG A 55 -0.70 -21.74 -14.22
C ARG A 55 -0.31 -20.31 -14.60
N LEU A 56 0.98 -20.03 -14.57
CA LEU A 56 1.54 -18.71 -14.86
C LEU A 56 1.97 -18.62 -16.32
N PHE A 57 1.49 -17.59 -17.01
CA PHE A 57 1.89 -17.22 -18.37
C PHE A 57 2.25 -15.74 -18.40
N TYR A 58 3.15 -15.36 -19.29
CA TYR A 58 3.50 -13.96 -19.48
C TYR A 58 3.82 -13.66 -20.94
N GLN A 59 3.58 -12.42 -21.33
CA GLN A 59 4.02 -11.88 -22.61
C GLN A 59 4.31 -10.38 -22.46
N MET A 60 5.53 -9.98 -22.80
CA MET A 60 5.91 -8.58 -22.86
C MET A 60 5.33 -7.95 -24.12
N ASN A 61 4.66 -6.81 -23.99
CA ASN A 61 4.05 -6.09 -25.10
C ASN A 61 4.86 -4.84 -25.46
N THR A 62 4.98 -4.54 -26.75
CA THR A 62 5.74 -3.38 -27.24
C THR A 62 5.02 -2.06 -26.99
N SER A 63 3.69 -2.06 -27.01
CA SER A 63 2.85 -0.87 -26.78
C SER A 63 1.53 -1.24 -26.10
N THR A 64 0.80 -0.22 -25.65
CA THR A 64 -0.56 -0.34 -25.10
C THR A 64 -1.53 -0.95 -26.09
N GLU A 65 -1.46 -0.54 -27.36
CA GLU A 65 -2.32 -1.06 -28.43
C GLU A 65 -2.05 -2.55 -28.64
N LYS A 66 -0.77 -2.95 -28.64
CA LYS A 66 -0.42 -4.36 -28.82
C LYS A 66 -0.86 -5.22 -27.62
N ARG A 67 -0.73 -4.69 -26.40
CA ARG A 67 -1.27 -5.32 -25.20
C ARG A 67 -2.77 -5.53 -25.33
N ASP A 68 -3.50 -4.49 -25.73
CA ASP A 68 -4.95 -4.51 -25.82
C ASP A 68 -5.44 -5.52 -26.89
N GLU A 69 -4.73 -5.63 -28.02
CA GLU A 69 -4.94 -6.72 -28.99
C GLU A 69 -4.74 -8.11 -28.37
N ASN A 70 -3.65 -8.30 -27.63
CA ASN A 70 -3.32 -9.58 -27.00
C ASN A 70 -4.32 -9.93 -25.88
N VAL A 71 -4.80 -8.94 -25.12
CA VAL A 71 -5.88 -9.12 -24.14
C VAL A 71 -7.15 -9.60 -24.84
N LEU A 72 -7.56 -8.93 -25.92
CA LEU A 72 -8.76 -9.31 -26.67
C LEU A 72 -8.65 -10.69 -27.31
N GLU A 73 -7.46 -11.07 -27.82
CA GLU A 73 -7.21 -12.41 -28.33
C GLU A 73 -7.29 -13.45 -27.21
N ALA A 74 -6.66 -13.18 -26.06
CA ALA A 74 -6.66 -14.11 -24.93
C ALA A 74 -8.06 -14.32 -24.35
N LEU A 75 -8.87 -13.25 -24.23
CA LEU A 75 -10.24 -13.31 -23.71
C LEU A 75 -11.19 -14.24 -24.49
N LYS A 76 -10.84 -14.59 -25.75
CA LYS A 76 -11.61 -15.58 -26.54
C LYS A 76 -11.47 -17.01 -26.02
N TYR A 77 -10.35 -17.32 -25.36
CA TYR A 77 -10.02 -18.68 -24.91
C TYR A 77 -9.95 -18.82 -23.39
N LEU A 78 -9.81 -17.70 -22.67
CA LEU A 78 -9.62 -17.73 -21.22
C LEU A 78 -10.93 -18.07 -20.48
N PRO A 79 -10.89 -19.00 -19.52
CA PRO A 79 -12.05 -19.35 -18.72
C PRO A 79 -12.42 -18.19 -17.79
N ARG A 80 -13.73 -18.08 -17.53
CA ARG A 80 -14.35 -17.11 -16.63
C ARG A 80 -14.82 -17.86 -15.38
N PRO A 81 -14.99 -17.19 -14.23
CA PRO A 81 -14.89 -15.75 -14.01
C PRO A 81 -13.45 -15.22 -14.00
N LEU A 82 -13.27 -14.01 -14.53
CA LEU A 82 -11.97 -13.39 -14.81
C LEU A 82 -11.80 -12.03 -14.12
N ILE A 83 -10.59 -11.74 -13.65
CA ILE A 83 -10.21 -10.42 -13.14
C ILE A 83 -9.13 -9.83 -14.06
N LEU A 84 -9.31 -8.60 -14.51
CA LEU A 84 -8.38 -7.84 -15.33
C LEU A 84 -7.84 -6.67 -14.52
N TYR A 85 -6.61 -6.80 -14.00
CA TYR A 85 -5.95 -5.79 -13.19
C TYR A 85 -5.23 -4.75 -14.04
N ASN A 86 -5.44 -3.49 -13.68
CA ASN A 86 -4.87 -2.29 -14.28
C ASN A 86 -4.22 -1.41 -13.21
N THR A 87 -3.31 -0.53 -13.66
CA THR A 87 -2.59 0.38 -12.76
C THR A 87 -3.47 1.55 -12.31
N THR A 88 -4.15 2.19 -13.26
CA THR A 88 -4.86 3.46 -13.06
C THR A 88 -6.36 3.31 -13.29
N LYS A 89 -7.14 4.28 -12.81
CA LYS A 89 -8.60 4.32 -13.04
C LYS A 89 -8.92 4.58 -14.51
N GLU A 90 -8.10 5.40 -15.14
CA GLU A 90 -8.17 5.71 -16.56
C GLU A 90 -7.96 4.46 -17.41
N ASP A 91 -7.05 3.57 -17.02
CA ASP A 91 -6.84 2.29 -17.71
C ASP A 91 -8.01 1.32 -17.50
N VAL A 92 -8.62 1.31 -16.31
CA VAL A 92 -9.85 0.54 -16.04
C VAL A 92 -10.97 0.98 -16.97
N GLU A 93 -11.20 2.29 -17.07
CA GLU A 93 -12.24 2.84 -17.95
C GLU A 93 -11.96 2.53 -19.43
N LYS A 94 -10.71 2.67 -19.88
CA LYS A 94 -10.31 2.32 -21.25
C LYS A 94 -10.56 0.85 -21.58
N HIS A 95 -10.10 -0.07 -20.72
CA HIS A 95 -10.33 -1.50 -20.95
C HIS A 95 -11.79 -1.87 -20.84
N TYR A 96 -12.54 -1.32 -19.89
CA TYR A 96 -13.98 -1.55 -19.80
C TYR A 96 -14.70 -1.14 -21.09
N ASN A 97 -14.44 0.07 -21.60
CA ASN A 97 -15.04 0.57 -22.83
C ASN A 97 -14.60 -0.24 -24.06
N LEU A 98 -13.34 -0.66 -24.13
CA LEU A 98 -12.82 -1.54 -25.17
C LEU A 98 -13.58 -2.89 -25.18
N LEU A 99 -13.69 -3.54 -24.04
CA LEU A 99 -14.39 -4.82 -23.89
C LEU A 99 -15.87 -4.68 -24.23
N LYS A 100 -16.53 -3.61 -23.77
CA LYS A 100 -17.93 -3.32 -24.08
C LYS A 100 -18.15 -3.15 -25.59
N THR A 101 -17.27 -2.42 -26.27
CA THR A 101 -17.32 -2.22 -27.72
C THR A 101 -17.10 -3.53 -28.49
N LYS A 102 -16.39 -4.48 -27.90
CA LYS A 102 -16.17 -5.83 -28.47
C LYS A 102 -17.26 -6.84 -28.10
N GLY A 103 -18.34 -6.41 -27.45
CA GLY A 103 -19.53 -7.22 -27.18
C GLY A 103 -19.51 -7.98 -25.85
N TYR A 104 -18.57 -7.68 -24.95
CA TYR A 104 -18.59 -8.23 -23.60
C TYR A 104 -19.58 -7.44 -22.74
N ASN A 105 -20.71 -8.05 -22.41
CA ASN A 105 -21.82 -7.38 -21.69
C ASN A 105 -21.83 -7.67 -20.18
N SER A 106 -21.35 -8.85 -19.76
CA SER A 106 -21.30 -9.27 -18.35
C SER A 106 -20.00 -8.79 -17.68
N ILE A 107 -19.76 -7.48 -17.70
CA ILE A 107 -18.52 -6.86 -17.22
C ILE A 107 -18.80 -5.69 -16.28
N GLU A 108 -17.95 -5.47 -15.29
CA GLU A 108 -18.03 -4.31 -14.38
C GLU A 108 -16.66 -3.71 -14.08
N MET A 109 -16.67 -2.41 -13.76
CA MET A 109 -15.49 -1.68 -13.29
C MET A 109 -15.39 -1.72 -11.77
N PHE A 110 -14.17 -1.84 -11.24
CA PHE A 110 -13.95 -1.73 -9.79
C PHE A 110 -12.65 -1.00 -9.46
N ASP A 111 -12.75 0.16 -8.83
CA ASP A 111 -11.59 0.96 -8.45
C ASP A 111 -11.77 1.73 -7.14
N GLY A 112 -10.78 2.57 -6.81
CA GLY A 112 -10.80 3.34 -5.56
C GLY A 112 -11.94 4.37 -5.44
N SER A 113 -12.60 4.76 -6.54
CA SER A 113 -13.77 5.65 -6.55
C SER A 113 -15.12 4.93 -6.44
N THR A 114 -15.16 3.61 -6.60
CA THR A 114 -16.42 2.85 -6.49
C THR A 114 -17.02 3.10 -5.10
N SER A 115 -18.28 3.55 -5.04
CA SER A 115 -18.97 3.84 -3.78
C SER A 115 -19.14 2.57 -2.95
N ASP A 116 -19.34 2.69 -1.64
CA ASP A 116 -19.51 1.51 -0.80
C ASP A 116 -20.80 0.73 -1.14
N GLU A 117 -21.85 1.43 -1.58
CA GLU A 117 -23.08 0.82 -2.09
C GLU A 117 -22.82 0.02 -3.36
N ASP A 118 -22.13 0.62 -4.34
CA ASP A 118 -21.78 -0.04 -5.61
C ASP A 118 -20.83 -1.22 -5.38
N ARG A 119 -19.88 -1.11 -4.45
CA ARG A 119 -18.98 -2.20 -4.07
C ARG A 119 -19.77 -3.42 -3.60
N VAL A 120 -20.77 -3.21 -2.74
CA VAL A 120 -21.61 -4.29 -2.22
C VAL A 120 -22.43 -4.93 -3.36
N ASP A 121 -23.04 -4.12 -4.23
CA ASP A 121 -23.80 -4.62 -5.37
C ASP A 121 -22.95 -5.45 -6.33
N ILE A 122 -21.83 -4.89 -6.80
CA ILE A 122 -20.91 -5.56 -7.73
C ILE A 122 -20.41 -6.88 -7.13
N LEU A 123 -20.02 -6.90 -5.86
CA LEU A 123 -19.57 -8.13 -5.19
C LEU A 123 -20.68 -9.18 -5.08
N ASN A 124 -21.93 -8.76 -4.86
CA ASN A 124 -23.06 -9.69 -4.82
C ASN A 124 -23.37 -10.29 -6.20
N ARG A 125 -23.41 -9.47 -7.25
CA ARG A 125 -23.60 -9.91 -8.64
C ARG A 125 -22.46 -10.81 -9.11
N TRP A 126 -21.22 -10.48 -8.73
CA TRP A 126 -20.03 -11.30 -8.97
C TRP A 126 -20.11 -12.67 -8.33
N ARG A 127 -20.56 -12.75 -7.06
CA ARG A 127 -20.78 -14.03 -6.37
C ARG A 127 -21.84 -14.89 -7.05
N LYS A 128 -22.89 -14.26 -7.59
CA LYS A 128 -24.00 -14.93 -8.29
C LYS A 128 -23.70 -15.32 -9.75
N ASN A 129 -22.47 -15.09 -10.24
CA ASN A 129 -22.07 -15.33 -11.64
C ASN A 129 -22.81 -14.46 -12.67
N GLU A 130 -23.37 -13.32 -12.26
CA GLU A 130 -23.99 -12.36 -13.17
C GLU A 130 -22.96 -11.48 -13.89
N ILE A 131 -21.75 -11.39 -13.32
CA ILE A 131 -20.60 -10.70 -13.89
C ILE A 131 -19.54 -11.77 -14.19
N GLU A 132 -18.99 -11.72 -15.40
CA GLU A 132 -17.98 -12.67 -15.87
C GLU A 132 -16.57 -12.08 -15.86
N ILE A 133 -16.45 -10.76 -16.05
CA ILE A 133 -15.17 -10.05 -16.05
C ILE A 133 -15.25 -8.83 -15.15
N ILE A 134 -14.35 -8.75 -14.18
CA ILE A 134 -14.11 -7.55 -13.39
C ILE A 134 -12.88 -6.84 -13.94
N VAL A 135 -13.05 -5.62 -14.44
CA VAL A 135 -11.93 -4.74 -14.83
C VAL A 135 -11.63 -3.84 -13.65
N ALA A 136 -10.44 -3.98 -13.07
CA ALA A 136 -10.18 -3.37 -11.77
C ALA A 136 -8.80 -2.79 -11.60
N THR A 137 -8.70 -1.82 -10.69
CA THR A 137 -7.42 -1.53 -10.05
C THR A 137 -7.21 -2.49 -8.88
N SER A 138 -6.06 -2.36 -8.25
CA SER A 138 -5.73 -3.09 -7.04
C SER A 138 -6.65 -2.84 -5.84
N ALA A 139 -7.58 -1.88 -5.92
CA ALA A 139 -8.67 -1.70 -4.98
C ALA A 139 -9.60 -2.93 -4.89
N PHE A 140 -9.67 -3.75 -5.95
CA PHE A 140 -10.38 -5.04 -5.94
C PHE A 140 -9.56 -6.11 -5.21
N GLY A 141 -9.40 -5.87 -3.91
CA GLY A 141 -8.37 -6.50 -3.08
C GLY A 141 -8.91 -7.09 -1.77
N MET A 142 -9.55 -6.24 -0.98
CA MET A 142 -10.05 -6.59 0.35
C MET A 142 -11.50 -7.09 0.26
N GLY A 143 -11.79 -8.26 0.83
CA GLY A 143 -13.17 -8.78 0.93
C GLY A 143 -13.73 -9.49 -0.31
N VAL A 144 -12.96 -9.59 -1.40
CA VAL A 144 -13.33 -10.44 -2.54
C VAL A 144 -13.09 -11.90 -2.16
N ASP A 145 -14.17 -12.62 -1.93
CA ASP A 145 -14.17 -14.05 -1.68
C ASP A 145 -15.09 -14.76 -2.67
N LYS A 146 -14.49 -15.22 -3.76
CA LYS A 146 -15.13 -16.06 -4.78
C LYS A 146 -14.19 -17.23 -5.05
N LEU A 147 -14.69 -18.45 -4.84
CA LEU A 147 -13.85 -19.65 -4.83
C LEU A 147 -13.40 -20.07 -6.24
N ASP A 148 -14.24 -19.80 -7.22
CA ASP A 148 -14.19 -20.33 -8.58
C ASP A 148 -13.60 -19.35 -9.60
N VAL A 149 -12.83 -18.33 -9.18
CA VAL A 149 -12.12 -17.46 -10.14
C VAL A 149 -11.18 -18.31 -11.00
N ARG A 150 -11.31 -18.22 -12.32
CA ARG A 150 -10.57 -19.04 -13.29
C ARG A 150 -9.40 -18.33 -13.91
N THR A 151 -9.47 -17.01 -14.05
CA THR A 151 -8.39 -16.25 -14.69
C THR A 151 -8.11 -14.93 -13.97
N VAL A 152 -6.83 -14.62 -13.81
CA VAL A 152 -6.34 -13.30 -13.37
C VAL A 152 -5.37 -12.78 -14.42
N ILE A 153 -5.73 -11.68 -15.08
CA ILE A 153 -4.86 -10.99 -16.03
C ILE A 153 -4.29 -9.74 -15.36
N HIS A 154 -2.99 -9.51 -15.52
CA HIS A 154 -2.32 -8.29 -15.11
C HIS A 154 -1.86 -7.52 -16.35
N CYS A 155 -2.56 -6.42 -16.65
CA CYS A 155 -2.18 -5.44 -17.67
C CYS A 155 -1.33 -4.31 -17.09
N CYS A 156 -0.64 -4.59 -15.99
CA CYS A 156 0.13 -3.64 -15.21
C CYS A 156 1.29 -4.36 -14.53
N TYR A 157 2.28 -3.61 -14.04
CA TYR A 157 3.21 -4.12 -13.04
C TYR A 157 2.62 -3.92 -11.64
N PRO A 158 2.33 -5.00 -10.88
CA PRO A 158 1.98 -4.87 -9.47
C PRO A 158 3.10 -4.18 -8.70
N GLU A 159 2.73 -3.43 -7.65
CA GLU A 159 3.69 -2.65 -6.85
C GLU A 159 4.77 -3.50 -6.16
N SER A 160 4.50 -4.79 -5.94
CA SER A 160 5.45 -5.75 -5.38
C SER A 160 5.12 -7.17 -5.84
N PHE A 161 6.10 -8.08 -5.77
CA PHE A 161 5.87 -9.50 -5.97
C PHE A 161 4.85 -10.06 -4.97
N HIS A 162 4.88 -9.53 -3.75
CA HIS A 162 3.95 -9.91 -2.70
C HIS A 162 2.50 -9.62 -3.10
N ARG A 163 2.26 -8.42 -3.65
CA ARG A 163 0.96 -8.02 -4.17
C ARG A 163 0.53 -8.88 -5.36
N PHE A 164 1.44 -9.10 -6.33
CA PHE A 164 1.19 -9.99 -7.45
C PHE A 164 0.73 -11.37 -6.98
N TYR A 165 1.45 -11.97 -6.03
CA TYR A 165 1.12 -13.27 -5.46
C TYR A 165 -0.26 -13.29 -4.78
N GLN A 166 -0.60 -12.25 -4.03
CA GLN A 166 -1.91 -12.12 -3.40
C GLN A 166 -3.05 -12.02 -4.43
N GLU A 167 -2.82 -11.27 -5.51
CA GLU A 167 -3.81 -11.05 -6.58
C GLU A 167 -4.05 -12.32 -7.41
N ILE A 168 -2.98 -13.01 -7.85
CA ILE A 168 -3.13 -14.29 -8.56
C ILE A 168 -3.72 -15.38 -7.65
N GLY A 169 -3.46 -15.29 -6.34
CA GLY A 169 -4.00 -16.20 -5.32
C GLY A 169 -5.51 -16.14 -5.16
N ARG A 170 -6.20 -15.21 -5.82
CA ARG A 170 -7.66 -15.20 -5.94
C ARG A 170 -8.18 -16.31 -6.85
N GLY A 171 -7.41 -16.70 -7.85
CA GLY A 171 -7.72 -17.81 -8.74
C GLY A 171 -7.70 -19.16 -8.02
N GLY A 172 -8.56 -20.08 -8.44
CA GLY A 172 -8.48 -21.50 -8.06
C GLY A 172 -8.63 -21.80 -6.57
N ARG A 173 -9.40 -21.00 -5.81
CA ARG A 173 -9.56 -21.22 -4.36
C ARG A 173 -10.37 -22.47 -4.03
N ASP A 174 -11.19 -22.93 -4.95
CA ASP A 174 -11.85 -24.24 -4.94
C ASP A 174 -10.88 -25.42 -5.22
N GLY A 175 -9.60 -25.14 -5.49
CA GLY A 175 -8.58 -26.14 -5.81
C GLY A 175 -8.55 -26.57 -7.28
N ALA A 176 -9.43 -26.03 -8.13
CA ALA A 176 -9.41 -26.28 -9.56
C ALA A 176 -8.41 -25.39 -10.29
N ASN A 177 -8.00 -25.82 -11.49
CA ASN A 177 -7.02 -25.10 -12.30
C ASN A 177 -7.47 -23.66 -12.58
N SER A 178 -6.52 -22.73 -12.49
CA SER A 178 -6.70 -21.32 -12.82
C SER A 178 -5.49 -20.78 -13.57
N ILE A 179 -5.69 -19.71 -14.32
CA ILE A 179 -4.69 -19.08 -15.17
C ILE A 179 -4.34 -17.72 -14.59
N SER A 180 -3.06 -17.43 -14.49
CA SER A 180 -2.55 -16.09 -14.29
C SER A 180 -1.77 -15.67 -15.53
N LEU A 181 -2.16 -14.56 -16.14
CA LEU A 181 -1.56 -14.04 -17.37
C LEU A 181 -1.01 -12.64 -17.15
N PHE A 182 0.28 -12.46 -17.35
CA PHE A 182 0.98 -11.18 -17.16
C PHE A 182 1.29 -10.53 -18.51
N LEU A 183 0.61 -9.41 -18.83
CA LEU A 183 0.68 -8.69 -20.10
C LEU A 183 1.11 -7.23 -19.93
N PRO A 184 2.28 -6.94 -19.37
CA PRO A 184 2.71 -5.56 -19.18
C PRO A 184 3.23 -4.91 -20.47
N THR A 185 3.37 -3.59 -20.42
CA THR A 185 4.12 -2.78 -21.39
C THR A 185 5.31 -2.06 -20.73
N PRO A 186 6.28 -1.52 -21.50
CA PRO A 186 7.31 -0.63 -20.99
C PRO A 186 6.76 0.61 -20.27
N GLU A 187 5.59 1.11 -20.67
CA GLU A 187 4.95 2.26 -20.03
C GLU A 187 4.40 1.89 -18.65
N ASP A 188 3.78 0.71 -18.52
CA ASP A 188 3.33 0.19 -17.21
C ASP A 188 4.50 0.09 -16.22
N LYS A 189 5.69 -0.30 -16.69
CA LYS A 189 6.91 -0.35 -15.87
C LYS A 189 7.31 1.03 -15.36
N ARG A 190 7.16 2.07 -16.20
CA ARG A 190 7.43 3.46 -15.81
C ARG A 190 6.40 3.93 -14.80
N ILE A 191 5.11 3.69 -15.03
CA ILE A 191 4.04 4.10 -14.11
C ILE A 191 4.23 3.41 -12.76
N ALA A 192 4.49 2.10 -12.73
CA ALA A 192 4.75 1.36 -11.50
C ALA A 192 5.96 1.92 -10.72
N LYS A 193 7.05 2.29 -11.40
CA LYS A 193 8.20 2.97 -10.76
C LYS A 193 7.82 4.31 -10.13
N HIS A 194 6.88 5.05 -10.70
CA HIS A 194 6.43 6.32 -10.12
C HIS A 194 5.47 6.14 -8.94
N LEU A 195 4.67 5.07 -8.94
CA LEU A 195 3.72 4.72 -7.88
C LEU A 195 4.39 4.05 -6.67
N GLN A 196 5.59 3.50 -6.85
CA GLN A 196 6.38 2.96 -5.74
C GLN A 196 6.53 4.00 -4.63
N THR A 197 6.58 3.51 -3.39
CA THR A 197 6.88 4.34 -2.22
C THR A 197 8.26 4.92 -2.41
N LYS A 198 8.36 6.12 -2.99
CA LYS A 198 9.64 6.81 -3.15
C LYS A 198 10.34 6.79 -1.78
N LEU A 199 11.55 6.22 -1.74
CA LEU A 199 12.45 6.37 -0.59
C LEU A 199 12.54 7.86 -0.26
N LEU A 200 12.66 8.21 1.03
CA LEU A 200 13.02 9.59 1.38
C LEU A 200 14.21 10.02 0.54
N GLY A 201 13.99 11.05 -0.27
CA GLY A 201 14.97 11.55 -1.23
C GLY A 201 16.19 12.14 -0.53
N GLU A 202 17.11 12.73 -1.28
CA GLU A 202 18.30 13.39 -0.72
C GLU A 202 17.95 14.62 0.14
N LYS A 203 16.73 15.14 0.06
CA LYS A 203 16.26 16.35 0.74
C LYS A 203 15.78 16.15 2.20
N ILE A 204 16.30 15.14 2.91
CA ILE A 204 15.91 14.90 4.31
C ILE A 204 16.23 16.11 5.19
N GLU A 205 17.37 16.73 4.95
CA GLU A 205 17.80 17.94 5.64
C GLU A 205 16.72 19.02 5.57
N LYS A 206 16.28 19.32 4.35
CA LYS A 206 15.21 20.29 4.09
C LYS A 206 13.90 19.93 4.81
N TYR A 207 13.50 18.65 4.80
CA TYR A 207 12.27 18.24 5.50
C TYR A 207 12.38 18.36 7.01
N TRP A 208 13.58 18.13 7.58
CA TRP A 208 13.83 18.29 9.00
C TRP A 208 13.90 19.76 9.40
N GLU A 209 14.59 20.60 8.62
CA GLU A 209 14.60 22.06 8.79
C GLU A 209 13.18 22.63 8.74
N ASP A 210 12.39 22.23 7.74
CA ASP A 210 11.00 22.66 7.62
C ASP A 210 10.10 22.17 8.78
N LEU A 211 10.48 21.10 9.49
CA LEU A 211 9.83 20.66 10.73
C LEU A 211 10.27 21.53 11.91
N LEU A 212 11.57 21.82 12.03
CA LEU A 212 12.09 22.74 13.05
C LEU A 212 11.43 24.14 12.93
N ASP A 213 11.24 24.64 11.71
CA ASP A 213 10.54 25.90 11.43
C ASP A 213 9.03 25.86 11.73
N SER A 214 8.46 24.66 11.83
CA SER A 214 7.06 24.44 12.20
C SER A 214 6.86 24.04 13.65
N LYS A 215 7.91 24.12 14.47
CA LYS A 215 7.86 23.90 15.91
C LYS A 215 6.90 24.89 16.59
N THR A 216 5.98 24.34 17.39
CA THR A 216 5.01 25.12 18.16
C THR A 216 5.34 25.14 19.65
N GLU A 217 5.82 24.02 20.20
CA GLU A 217 6.15 23.90 21.63
C GLU A 217 7.39 23.02 21.85
N GLN A 218 8.15 23.30 22.91
CA GLN A 218 9.16 22.38 23.45
C GLN A 218 9.15 22.41 24.97
N ARG A 219 8.89 21.25 25.59
CA ARG A 219 8.86 21.09 27.05
C ARG A 219 9.43 19.72 27.43
N SER A 220 10.32 19.67 28.42
CA SER A 220 10.87 18.43 29.01
C SER A 220 11.41 17.41 27.99
N GLY A 221 12.13 17.88 26.97
CA GLY A 221 12.70 17.03 25.91
C GLY A 221 11.70 16.54 24.86
N LYS A 222 10.45 17.01 24.91
CA LYS A 222 9.43 16.81 23.87
C LYS A 222 9.35 18.04 22.97
N VAL A 223 9.15 17.83 21.67
CA VAL A 223 8.99 18.88 20.66
C VAL A 223 7.70 18.61 19.89
N THR A 224 6.88 19.64 19.73
CA THR A 224 5.63 19.59 18.97
C THR A 224 5.79 20.31 17.65
N PHE A 225 5.43 19.66 16.55
CA PHE A 225 5.48 20.21 15.20
C PHE A 225 4.09 20.34 14.60
N TYR A 226 3.86 21.44 13.89
CA TYR A 226 2.70 21.62 13.02
C TYR A 226 3.01 21.07 11.63
N LEU A 227 2.36 19.97 11.23
CA LEU A 227 2.71 19.23 10.02
C LEU A 227 2.24 19.91 8.72
N ASN A 228 1.14 20.66 8.77
CA ASN A 228 0.57 21.32 7.59
C ASN A 228 1.23 22.67 7.26
N LYS A 229 2.22 23.12 8.06
CA LYS A 229 3.04 24.29 7.71
C LYS A 229 4.01 23.91 6.60
N VAL A 230 3.80 24.48 5.43
CA VAL A 230 4.66 24.32 4.25
C VAL A 230 5.15 25.71 3.82
N PRO A 231 6.38 25.86 3.28
CA PRO A 231 6.85 27.15 2.78
C PRO A 231 5.88 27.81 1.77
N PRO A 232 5.73 29.15 1.77
CA PRO A 232 4.76 29.87 0.93
C PRO A 232 4.81 29.51 -0.56
N HIS A 233 6.02 29.24 -1.08
CA HIS A 233 6.25 28.89 -2.48
C HIS A 233 5.73 27.48 -2.89
N LEU A 234 5.29 26.65 -1.94
CA LEU A 234 4.77 25.31 -2.17
C LEU A 234 3.31 25.15 -1.72
N MET A 235 2.61 26.26 -1.44
CA MET A 235 1.26 26.26 -0.83
C MET A 235 0.12 25.79 -1.75
N HIS A 236 0.40 25.39 -3.00
CA HIS A 236 -0.63 25.07 -3.99
C HIS A 236 -0.42 23.70 -4.66
N GLY A 237 -1.53 22.99 -4.86
CA GLY A 237 -1.60 21.79 -5.70
C GLY A 237 -0.92 20.54 -5.12
N ARG A 238 -0.57 19.58 -6.01
CA ARG A 238 0.04 18.28 -5.63
C ARG A 238 1.35 18.41 -4.86
N VAL A 239 2.07 19.52 -5.05
CA VAL A 239 3.36 19.77 -4.39
C VAL A 239 3.18 19.95 -2.89
N TYR A 240 2.10 20.62 -2.46
CA TYR A 240 1.75 20.81 -1.05
C TYR A 240 1.49 19.47 -0.33
N SER A 241 0.63 18.63 -0.89
CA SER A 241 0.24 17.35 -0.29
C SER A 241 1.38 16.35 -0.27
N GLU A 242 2.21 16.30 -1.32
CA GLU A 242 3.43 15.48 -1.33
C GLU A 242 4.41 15.94 -0.26
N HIS A 243 4.59 17.25 -0.06
CA HIS A 243 5.54 17.78 0.93
C HIS A 243 5.17 17.40 2.37
N ILE A 244 3.88 17.49 2.73
CA ILE A 244 3.38 17.03 4.04
C ILE A 244 3.59 15.53 4.20
N LEU A 245 3.30 14.75 3.15
CA LEU A 245 3.52 13.31 3.16
C LEU A 245 5.00 12.96 3.39
N TRP A 246 5.92 13.73 2.82
CA TRP A 246 7.36 13.55 3.05
C TRP A 246 7.80 13.82 4.48
N LYS A 247 7.29 14.88 5.12
CA LYS A 247 7.53 15.15 6.55
C LYS A 247 7.02 14.01 7.44
N LYS A 248 5.81 13.51 7.16
CA LYS A 248 5.24 12.35 7.88
C LYS A 248 6.07 11.10 7.70
N ARG A 249 6.52 10.81 6.47
CA ARG A 249 7.40 9.67 6.18
C ARG A 249 8.71 9.76 6.96
N LEU A 250 9.33 10.96 7.03
CA LEU A 250 10.55 11.18 7.81
C LEU A 250 10.33 10.80 9.28
N ILE A 251 9.29 11.35 9.91
CA ILE A 251 8.97 11.09 11.32
C ILE A 251 8.71 9.59 11.54
N LEU A 252 7.93 8.95 10.68
CA LEU A 252 7.64 7.52 10.79
C LEU A 252 8.89 6.65 10.62
N MET A 253 9.81 7.03 9.71
CA MET A 253 11.11 6.37 9.56
C MET A 253 11.92 6.50 10.85
N LEU A 254 12.08 7.73 11.37
CA LEU A 254 12.84 7.97 12.61
C LEU A 254 12.25 7.21 13.80
N ALA A 255 10.92 7.13 13.89
CA ALA A 255 10.23 6.38 14.94
C ALA A 255 10.44 4.87 14.80
N ARG A 256 10.40 4.34 13.58
CA ARG A 256 10.61 2.90 13.30
C ARG A 256 12.00 2.44 13.72
N TYR A 257 13.01 3.27 13.52
CA TYR A 257 14.38 3.00 13.93
C TYR A 257 14.71 3.49 15.36
N SER A 258 13.68 3.84 16.15
CA SER A 258 13.83 4.28 17.54
C SER A 258 14.74 5.50 17.75
N ILE A 259 14.95 6.31 16.71
CA ILE A 259 15.71 7.58 16.77
C ILE A 259 14.87 8.66 17.46
N ILE A 260 13.55 8.60 17.27
CA ILE A 260 12.57 9.41 17.99
C ILE A 260 11.48 8.51 18.56
N LYS A 261 10.72 9.03 19.52
CA LYS A 261 9.49 8.42 20.01
C LYS A 261 8.32 9.35 19.77
N ILE A 262 7.27 8.86 19.13
CA ILE A 262 6.01 9.61 18.96
C ILE A 262 5.24 9.51 20.27
N GLU A 263 4.97 10.65 20.90
CA GLU A 263 4.31 10.73 22.21
C GLU A 263 2.83 11.10 22.06
N ASP A 264 2.49 11.93 21.07
CA ASP A 264 1.11 12.38 20.85
C ASP A 264 0.90 12.80 19.38
N TYR A 265 -0.35 12.72 18.91
CA TYR A 265 -0.78 13.17 17.60
C TYR A 265 -2.20 13.73 17.68
N LYS A 266 -2.37 15.01 17.34
CA LYS A 266 -3.63 15.75 17.44
C LYS A 266 -4.08 16.25 16.07
N ILE A 267 -5.37 16.15 15.80
CA ILE A 267 -6.02 16.77 14.64
C ILE A 267 -7.02 17.79 15.17
N GLU A 268 -6.87 19.04 14.74
CA GLU A 268 -7.84 20.10 14.98
C GLU A 268 -8.57 20.39 13.67
N THR A 269 -9.90 20.36 13.73
CA THR A 269 -10.78 20.66 12.59
C THR A 269 -11.46 21.98 12.91
N SER A 270 -11.32 22.98 12.04
CA SER A 270 -12.09 24.23 12.11
C SER A 270 -13.25 24.13 11.13
N ASP A 271 -14.47 24.42 11.61
CA ASP A 271 -15.69 24.41 10.80
C ASP A 271 -15.71 25.53 9.74
N GLU A 272 -14.89 26.58 9.91
CA GLU A 272 -14.88 27.75 9.02
C GLU A 272 -13.95 27.60 7.79
N ASP A 273 -12.89 26.78 7.86
CA ASP A 273 -11.85 26.70 6.81
C ASP A 273 -11.78 25.36 6.07
N GLN A 274 -12.45 24.29 6.55
CA GLN A 274 -12.24 22.90 6.11
C GLN A 274 -10.77 22.40 6.14
N VAL A 275 -9.83 23.19 6.64
CA VAL A 275 -8.41 22.83 6.72
C VAL A 275 -8.15 22.04 8.00
N LYS A 276 -7.77 20.76 7.86
CA LYS A 276 -7.30 19.92 8.97
C LYS A 276 -5.92 20.38 9.41
N LYS A 277 -5.79 20.81 10.67
CA LYS A 277 -4.50 21.12 11.30
C LYS A 277 -4.01 19.91 12.07
N GLU A 278 -2.84 19.40 11.71
CA GLU A 278 -2.25 18.23 12.33
C GLU A 278 -0.99 18.60 13.12
N TYR A 279 -0.96 18.17 14.38
CA TYR A 279 0.16 18.38 15.29
C TYR A 279 0.70 17.04 15.74
N ILE A 280 2.03 16.93 15.79
CA ILE A 280 2.70 15.74 16.30
C ILE A 280 3.71 16.12 17.37
N THR A 281 3.66 15.40 18.50
CA THR A 281 4.61 15.57 19.60
C THR A 281 5.58 14.40 19.59
N ILE A 282 6.87 14.69 19.49
CA ILE A 282 7.93 13.70 19.51
C ILE A 282 8.89 13.93 20.67
N LYS A 283 9.54 12.86 21.13
CA LYS A 283 10.69 12.90 22.03
C LYS A 283 11.92 12.43 21.26
N CYS A 284 12.95 13.26 21.18
CA CYS A 284 14.19 12.94 20.48
C CYS A 284 15.21 12.33 21.45
N SER A 285 15.97 11.34 20.99
CA SER A 285 17.16 10.82 21.70
C SER A 285 18.45 11.58 21.36
N PHE A 286 18.32 12.69 20.63
CA PHE A 286 19.40 13.51 20.07
C PHE A 286 18.99 14.99 20.13
N ASN A 287 19.93 15.91 19.92
CA ASN A 287 19.60 17.34 19.86
C ASN A 287 18.88 17.66 18.54
N PRO A 288 17.59 18.08 18.55
CA PRO A 288 16.84 18.32 17.32
C PRO A 288 17.46 19.40 16.41
N ASN A 289 18.21 20.35 16.97
CA ASN A 289 18.88 21.42 16.22
C ASN A 289 20.20 20.98 15.57
N ASN A 290 20.71 19.78 15.89
CA ASN A 290 21.95 19.25 15.32
C ASN A 290 21.61 18.33 14.13
N ILE A 291 21.55 18.91 12.94
CA ILE A 291 21.21 18.17 11.71
C ILE A 291 22.26 17.08 11.38
N ASN A 292 23.54 17.32 11.67
CA ASN A 292 24.60 16.36 11.42
C ASN A 292 24.43 15.09 12.26
N GLU A 293 24.01 15.25 13.52
CA GLU A 293 23.72 14.11 14.39
C GLU A 293 22.53 13.29 13.87
N LEU A 294 21.50 13.95 13.31
CA LEU A 294 20.40 13.26 12.65
C LEU A 294 20.89 12.48 11.41
N LEU A 295 21.68 13.13 10.54
CA LEU A 295 22.19 12.52 9.31
C LEU A 295 23.02 11.26 9.57
N GLN A 296 23.88 11.29 10.60
CA GLN A 296 24.64 10.11 11.03
C GLN A 296 23.72 8.99 11.53
N ARG A 297 22.69 9.31 12.31
CA ARG A 297 21.75 8.30 12.86
C ARG A 297 20.86 7.66 11.80
N ILE A 298 20.58 8.35 10.68
CA ILE A 298 19.74 7.81 9.60
C ILE A 298 20.52 7.07 8.51
N GLU A 299 21.85 7.15 8.48
CA GLU A 299 22.66 6.55 7.42
C GLU A 299 22.44 5.03 7.31
N GLU A 300 22.55 4.31 8.42
CA GLU A 300 22.34 2.87 8.45
C GLU A 300 20.87 2.47 8.14
N PRO A 301 19.84 3.09 8.75
CA PRO A 301 18.44 2.95 8.32
C PRO A 301 18.21 3.13 6.82
N ARG A 302 18.82 4.14 6.21
CA ARG A 302 18.66 4.43 4.78
C ARG A 302 19.35 3.39 3.91
N ASN A 303 20.53 2.93 4.30
CA ASN A 303 21.22 1.87 3.58
C ASN A 303 20.41 0.56 3.62
N ARG A 304 19.74 0.25 4.74
CA ARG A 304 18.79 -0.86 4.83
C ARG A 304 17.56 -0.65 3.96
N GLU A 305 16.94 0.52 3.97
CA GLU A 305 15.80 0.82 3.09
C GLU A 305 16.17 0.71 1.61
N LYS A 306 17.34 1.23 1.19
CA LYS A 306 17.87 1.10 -0.18
C LYS A 306 18.10 -0.36 -0.59
N LYS A 307 18.61 -1.20 0.31
CA LYS A 307 18.85 -2.62 0.05
C LYS A 307 17.53 -3.40 -0.11
N ASN A 308 16.55 -3.12 0.73
CA ASN A 308 15.21 -3.74 0.66
C ASN A 308 14.39 -3.20 -0.52
N PHE A 309 14.70 -2.01 -1.02
CA PHE A 309 14.12 -1.47 -2.24
C PHE A 309 14.52 -2.25 -3.51
N GLY A 310 15.40 -3.24 -3.42
CA GLY A 310 15.81 -4.08 -4.54
C GLY A 310 14.90 -5.29 -4.83
N GLU A 311 14.00 -5.66 -3.92
CA GLU A 311 13.11 -6.83 -4.07
C GLU A 311 11.83 -6.50 -4.88
N ILE A 312 12.00 -5.83 -6.01
CA ILE A 312 10.86 -5.34 -6.81
C ILE A 312 10.58 -6.30 -7.97
N PHE A 313 9.29 -6.50 -8.24
CA PHE A 313 8.79 -7.13 -9.46
C PHE A 313 9.01 -6.20 -10.67
N ILE A 314 10.26 -6.11 -11.15
CA ILE A 314 10.65 -5.29 -12.32
C ILE A 314 11.54 -6.11 -13.26
#